data_AF-A0A2N3DJV4-F1
#
_entry.id   AF-A0A2N3DJV4-F1
#
_cell.length_a   1.000
_cell.length_b   1.000
_cell.length_c   1.000
_cell.angle_alpha   90.00
_cell.angle_beta   90.00
_cell.angle_gamma   90.00
#
_symmetry.space_group_name_H-M   'P 1'
#
loop_
_entity.id
_entity.type
_entity.pdbx_description
1 polymer ?
#
loop_
_entity_poly.entity_id
_entity_poly.type
_entity_poly.pdbx_seq_one_letter_code
_entity_poly.pdbx_strand_id
1 'polypeptide(L)'
;MSAPELTVRLAPSVSSFDRDQWNALGGDNNPFISHEFLTAMEDSGSVGPGTGWEPAPIAITDDAGRLLAAMPSYAKGHSQGEYVFDHAWADAWHRAGGRYYPKLQIAAPFTPATGPRLLLSDPALAP
;
A
#
# COMPACT_ATOMS: atom_id res chain seq x y z
N MET A 1 -2.57 32.92 -0.36
CA MET A 1 -3.18 31.70 -0.96
C MET A 1 -3.55 30.79 0.19
N SER A 2 -4.78 30.29 0.23
CA SER A 2 -5.16 29.26 1.22
C SER A 2 -4.34 28.01 0.96
N ALA A 3 -4.01 27.25 2.00
CA ALA A 3 -3.44 25.92 1.80
C ALA A 3 -4.45 25.05 1.03
N PRO A 4 -3.98 24.18 0.11
CA PRO A 4 -4.87 23.27 -0.61
C PRO A 4 -5.56 22.32 0.37
N GLU A 5 -6.83 22.00 0.10
CA GLU A 5 -7.56 20.98 0.86
C GLU A 5 -7.02 19.59 0.45
N LEU A 6 -6.71 18.76 1.45
CA LEU A 6 -6.16 17.43 1.23
C LEU A 6 -7.21 16.38 1.60
N THR A 7 -7.47 15.46 0.67
CA THR A 7 -8.33 14.30 0.92
C THR A 7 -7.47 13.04 1.06
N VAL A 8 -7.61 12.33 2.18
CA VAL A 8 -7.03 10.99 2.37
C VAL A 8 -8.09 9.94 2.05
N ARG A 9 -7.74 8.94 1.25
CA ARG A 9 -8.64 7.83 0.91
C ARG A 9 -7.95 6.48 0.90
N LEU A 10 -8.71 5.44 1.25
CA LEU A 10 -8.40 4.05 0.91
C LEU A 10 -9.02 3.77 -0.45
N ALA A 11 -8.21 3.27 -1.38
CA ALA A 11 -8.65 2.82 -2.70
C ALA A 11 -8.71 1.28 -2.75
N PRO A 12 -9.54 0.70 -3.64
CA PRO A 12 -9.70 -0.75 -3.73
C PRO A 12 -8.53 -1.46 -4.42
N SER A 13 -7.70 -0.73 -5.16
CA SER A 13 -6.58 -1.26 -5.95
C SER A 13 -5.65 -0.14 -6.39
N VAL A 14 -4.41 -0.49 -6.73
CA VAL A 14 -3.47 0.45 -7.37
C VAL A 14 -3.94 0.78 -8.78
N SER A 15 -4.56 -0.17 -9.47
CA SER A 15 -5.16 0.03 -10.81
C SER A 15 -6.28 1.08 -10.86
N SER A 16 -6.76 1.57 -9.71
CA SER A 16 -7.73 2.68 -9.64
C SER A 16 -7.11 4.08 -9.84
N PHE A 17 -5.78 4.18 -9.87
CA PHE A 17 -5.06 5.43 -10.10
C PHE A 17 -4.52 5.49 -11.53
N ASP A 18 -4.33 6.71 -12.03
CA ASP A 18 -3.60 6.91 -13.28
C ASP A 18 -2.14 6.48 -13.10
N ARG A 19 -1.63 5.66 -14.04
CA ARG A 19 -0.28 5.10 -14.01
C ARG A 19 0.78 6.19 -13.94
N ASP A 20 0.64 7.22 -14.76
CA ASP A 20 1.65 8.26 -14.89
C ASP A 20 1.65 9.15 -13.63
N GLN A 21 0.47 9.40 -13.04
CA GLN A 21 0.37 10.05 -11.73
C GLN A 21 0.99 9.23 -10.59
N TRP A 22 0.76 7.92 -10.55
CA TRP A 22 1.37 7.05 -9.55
C TRP A 22 2.89 7.04 -9.67
N ASN A 23 3.39 6.83 -10.89
CA ASN A 23 4.82 6.75 -11.15
C ASN A 23 5.52 8.10 -10.86
N ALA A 24 4.86 9.23 -11.13
CA ALA A 24 5.39 10.56 -10.80
C ALA A 24 5.62 10.79 -9.29
N LEU A 25 5.02 9.99 -8.39
CA LEU A 25 5.32 10.02 -6.95
C LEU A 25 6.66 9.34 -6.58
N GLY A 26 7.46 8.94 -7.57
CA GLY A 26 8.65 8.13 -7.42
C GLY A 26 8.39 6.62 -7.52
N GLY A 27 7.24 6.23 -8.07
CA GLY A 27 6.87 4.84 -8.34
C GLY A 27 7.79 4.15 -9.35
N ASP A 28 8.27 4.87 -10.35
CA ASP A 28 9.17 4.36 -11.39
C ASP A 28 10.63 4.18 -10.91
N ASN A 29 11.01 4.87 -9.83
CA ASN A 29 12.35 4.78 -9.24
C ASN A 29 12.62 3.44 -8.53
N ASN A 30 11.59 2.63 -8.29
CA ASN A 30 11.74 1.29 -7.72
C ASN A 30 10.73 0.33 -8.35
N PRO A 31 11.20 -0.73 -9.05
CA PRO A 31 10.32 -1.59 -9.84
C PRO A 31 9.29 -2.36 -9.00
N PHE A 32 9.47 -2.48 -7.68
CA PHE A 32 8.56 -3.22 -6.81
C PHE A 32 7.44 -2.37 -6.19
N ILE A 33 7.46 -1.07 -6.45
CA ILE A 33 6.40 -0.13 -6.08
C ILE A 33 5.91 0.69 -7.28
N SER A 34 6.37 0.36 -8.49
CA SER A 34 5.84 0.95 -9.72
C SER A 34 4.40 0.50 -9.92
N HIS A 35 3.64 1.32 -10.64
CA HIS A 35 2.26 1.00 -10.95
C HIS A 35 2.15 -0.36 -11.65
N GLU A 36 2.98 -0.62 -12.66
CA GLU A 36 2.96 -1.83 -13.48
C GLU A 36 3.18 -3.10 -12.67
N PHE A 37 4.13 -3.09 -11.74
CA PHE A 37 4.38 -4.25 -10.89
C PHE A 37 3.21 -4.49 -9.94
N LEU A 38 2.73 -3.43 -9.28
CA LEU A 38 1.65 -3.57 -8.29
C LEU A 38 0.35 -4.03 -8.96
N THR A 39 -0.01 -3.48 -10.12
CA THR A 39 -1.18 -3.95 -10.86
C THR A 39 -0.98 -5.34 -11.44
N ALA A 40 0.23 -5.73 -11.87
CA ALA A 40 0.48 -7.11 -12.30
C ALA A 40 0.26 -8.13 -11.17
N MET A 41 0.55 -7.77 -9.91
CA MET A 41 0.27 -8.62 -8.75
C MET A 41 -1.23 -8.74 -8.47
N GLU A 42 -1.99 -7.67 -8.70
CA GLU A 42 -3.46 -7.66 -8.62
C GLU A 42 -4.08 -8.48 -9.77
N ASP A 43 -3.69 -8.20 -11.01
CA ASP A 43 -4.23 -8.84 -12.23
C ASP A 43 -3.93 -10.34 -12.30
N SER A 44 -2.77 -10.76 -11.79
CA SER A 44 -2.41 -12.19 -11.71
C SER A 44 -3.16 -12.95 -10.61
N GLY A 45 -3.85 -12.26 -9.70
CA GLY A 45 -4.47 -12.87 -8.53
C GLY A 45 -3.47 -13.29 -7.44
N SER A 46 -2.23 -12.80 -7.51
CA SER A 46 -1.25 -12.99 -6.41
C SER A 46 -1.63 -12.15 -5.19
N VAL A 47 -2.25 -10.99 -5.44
CA VAL A 47 -2.88 -10.10 -4.46
C VAL A 47 -4.34 -9.95 -4.87
N GLY A 48 -5.26 -9.92 -3.90
CA GLY A 48 -6.68 -9.78 -4.15
C GLY A 48 -7.55 -10.74 -3.35
N PRO A 49 -8.85 -10.85 -3.70
CA PRO A 49 -9.82 -11.65 -2.96
C PRO A 49 -9.36 -13.09 -2.75
N GLY A 50 -9.45 -13.58 -1.51
CA GLY A 50 -9.11 -14.95 -1.14
C GLY A 50 -7.61 -15.25 -0.97
N THR A 51 -6.71 -14.32 -1.32
CA THR A 51 -5.24 -14.51 -1.16
C THR A 51 -4.75 -14.19 0.26
N GLY A 52 -5.60 -13.56 1.08
CA GLY A 52 -5.22 -12.94 2.35
C GLY A 52 -4.34 -11.70 2.20
N TRP A 53 -4.18 -11.18 0.99
CA TRP A 53 -3.57 -9.90 0.61
C TRP A 53 -4.61 -9.04 -0.11
N GLU A 54 -5.49 -8.37 0.63
CA GLU A 54 -6.47 -7.48 0.00
C GLU A 54 -5.83 -6.11 -0.27
N PRO A 55 -5.79 -5.61 -1.51
CA PRO A 55 -5.29 -4.27 -1.78
C PRO A 55 -6.13 -3.22 -1.06
N ALA A 56 -5.44 -2.28 -0.42
CA ALA A 56 -6.06 -1.14 0.23
C ALA A 56 -5.10 0.06 0.18
N PRO A 57 -4.59 0.49 -0.99
CA PRO A 57 -3.66 1.61 -1.08
C PRO A 57 -4.25 2.87 -0.44
N ILE A 58 -3.45 3.51 0.40
CA ILE A 58 -3.77 4.80 1.01
C ILE A 58 -3.22 5.89 0.08
N ALA A 59 -4.06 6.83 -0.31
CA ALA A 59 -3.70 7.93 -1.20
C ALA A 59 -4.14 9.28 -0.64
N ILE A 60 -3.40 10.32 -1.01
CA ILE A 60 -3.74 11.72 -0.74
C ILE A 60 -3.91 12.43 -2.08
N THR A 61 -5.01 13.15 -2.24
CA THR A 61 -5.27 14.01 -3.39
C THR A 61 -5.54 15.45 -2.98
N ASP A 62 -5.28 16.40 -3.88
CA ASP A 62 -5.81 17.77 -3.75
C ASP A 62 -7.28 17.86 -4.20
N ASP A 63 -7.84 19.06 -4.11
CA ASP A 63 -9.19 19.44 -4.55
C ASP A 63 -9.43 19.26 -6.06
N ALA A 64 -8.37 19.33 -6.86
CA ALA A 64 -8.40 19.00 -8.29
C ALA A 64 -8.34 17.49 -8.57
N GLY A 65 -8.22 16.66 -7.52
CA GLY A 65 -8.14 15.20 -7.62
C GLY A 65 -6.78 14.68 -8.05
N ARG A 66 -5.75 15.54 -8.12
CA ARG A 66 -4.38 15.12 -8.45
C ARG A 66 -3.80 14.35 -7.29
N LEU A 67 -3.17 13.22 -7.59
CA LEU A 67 -2.47 12.39 -6.62
C LEU A 67 -1.20 13.10 -6.12
N LEU A 68 -1.10 13.28 -4.80
CA LEU A 68 0.02 13.94 -4.12
C LEU A 68 0.87 12.99 -3.29
N ALA A 69 0.26 11.93 -2.77
CA ALA A 69 0.96 10.90 -2.03
C ALA A 69 0.24 9.56 -2.15
N ALA A 70 0.98 8.47 -2.04
CA ALA A 70 0.43 7.14 -2.00
C ALA A 70 1.29 6.19 -1.16
N MET A 71 0.66 5.16 -0.60
CA MET A 71 1.32 4.04 0.04
C MET A 71 0.74 2.73 -0.53
N PRO A 72 1.57 1.82 -1.05
CA PRO A 72 1.12 0.47 -1.35
C PRO A 72 0.84 -0.26 -0.04
N SER A 73 -0.44 -0.48 0.23
CA SER A 73 -0.91 -1.08 1.48
C SER A 73 -1.94 -2.16 1.26
N TYR A 74 -1.95 -3.14 2.17
CA TYR A 74 -2.74 -4.35 2.07
C TYR A 74 -3.41 -4.66 3.41
N ALA A 75 -4.70 -4.96 3.40
CA ALA A 75 -5.37 -5.57 4.53
C ALA A 75 -5.05 -7.09 4.52
N LYS A 76 -4.23 -7.51 5.48
CA LYS A 76 -3.73 -8.88 5.59
C LYS A 76 -4.60 -9.70 6.54
N GLY A 77 -5.13 -10.82 6.02
CA GLY A 77 -5.90 -11.80 6.80
C GLY A 77 -5.07 -12.86 7.53
N HIS A 78 -3.77 -12.95 7.20
CA HIS A 78 -2.80 -13.86 7.79
C HIS A 78 -1.37 -13.36 7.53
N SER A 79 -0.38 -13.89 8.25
CA SER A 79 1.05 -13.54 8.05
C SER A 79 1.75 -14.22 6.88
N GLN A 80 1.10 -15.15 6.15
CA GLN A 80 1.75 -15.83 5.03
C GLN A 80 2.13 -14.85 3.90
N GLY A 81 3.25 -15.13 3.24
CA GLY A 81 3.82 -14.32 2.14
C GLY A 81 4.59 -13.09 2.62
N GLU A 82 4.63 -12.85 3.93
CA GLU A 82 5.43 -11.80 4.53
C GLU A 82 6.84 -12.32 4.79
N TYR A 83 7.83 -11.41 4.73
CA TYR A 83 9.21 -11.72 5.11
C TYR A 83 9.52 -11.36 6.57
N VAL A 84 8.51 -10.87 7.30
CA VAL A 84 8.54 -10.71 8.75
C VAL A 84 7.70 -11.85 9.33
N PHE A 85 8.37 -12.83 9.93
CA PHE A 85 7.73 -14.02 10.48
C PHE A 85 7.05 -13.71 11.83
N ASP A 86 5.97 -12.94 11.82
CA ASP A 86 5.27 -12.49 13.04
C ASP A 86 4.20 -13.46 13.57
N HIS A 87 4.18 -14.71 13.10
CA HIS A 87 3.23 -15.75 13.54
C HIS A 87 3.17 -15.90 15.06
N ALA A 88 4.33 -15.88 15.74
CA ALA A 88 4.39 -16.00 17.19
C ALA A 88 3.70 -14.82 17.91
N TRP A 89 3.78 -13.62 17.34
CA TRP A 89 3.11 -12.42 17.86
C TRP A 89 1.61 -12.49 17.63
N ALA A 90 1.19 -12.89 16.42
CA ALA A 90 -0.22 -13.09 16.10
C ALA A 90 -0.88 -14.11 17.03
N ASP A 91 -0.21 -15.26 17.26
CA ASP A 91 -0.68 -16.31 18.14
C ASP A 91 -0.77 -15.86 19.60
N ALA A 92 0.27 -15.16 20.09
CA ALA A 92 0.28 -14.64 21.45
C ALA A 92 -0.85 -13.62 21.68
N TRP A 93 -1.07 -12.70 20.73
CA TRP A 93 -2.13 -11.72 20.81
C TRP A 93 -3.52 -12.34 20.74
N HIS A 94 -3.70 -13.35 19.87
CA HIS A 94 -4.96 -14.08 19.80
C HIS A 94 -5.27 -14.83 21.10
N ARG A 95 -4.27 -15.48 21.71
CA ARG A 95 -4.41 -16.14 23.03
C ARG A 95 -4.73 -15.17 24.15
N ALA A 96 -4.30 -13.91 24.05
CA ALA A 96 -4.67 -12.83 24.95
C ALA A 96 -6.09 -12.27 24.71
N GLY A 97 -6.85 -12.84 23.76
CA GLY A 97 -8.20 -12.38 23.40
C GLY A 97 -8.23 -11.24 22.38
N GLY A 98 -7.09 -10.89 21.81
CA GLY A 98 -6.96 -9.83 20.81
C GLY A 98 -7.35 -10.28 19.40
N ARG A 99 -7.69 -9.31 18.56
CA ARG A 99 -7.85 -9.49 17.11
C ARG A 99 -6.61 -8.96 16.41
N TYR A 100 -5.74 -9.86 15.95
CA TYR A 100 -4.53 -9.50 15.22
C TYR A 100 -4.81 -9.18 13.76
N TYR A 101 -5.79 -9.86 13.17
CA TYR A 101 -6.22 -9.68 11.79
C TYR A 101 -7.64 -9.06 11.70
N PRO A 102 -7.96 -8.35 10.60
CA PRO A 102 -7.00 -7.95 9.57
C PRO A 102 -5.99 -6.93 10.11
N LYS A 103 -4.75 -7.03 9.68
CA LYS A 103 -3.72 -6.01 9.93
C LYS A 103 -3.45 -5.23 8.66
N LEU A 104 -3.06 -3.97 8.79
CA LEU A 104 -2.58 -3.18 7.65
C LEU A 104 -1.08 -3.43 7.47
N GLN A 105 -0.69 -3.84 6.27
CA GLN A 105 0.71 -3.98 5.89
C GLN A 105 1.06 -3.03 4.77
N ILE A 106 2.13 -2.25 4.95
CA ILE A 106 2.70 -1.38 3.92
C ILE A 106 3.99 -2.04 3.43
N ALA A 107 3.99 -2.54 2.21
CA ALA A 107 5.09 -3.34 1.68
C ALA A 107 5.09 -3.37 0.15
N ALA A 108 6.18 -3.87 -0.44
CA ALA A 108 6.08 -4.46 -1.78
C ALA A 108 5.58 -5.91 -1.61
N PRO A 109 4.54 -6.35 -2.34
CA PRO A 109 3.97 -7.67 -2.17
C PRO A 109 4.99 -8.75 -2.58
N PHE A 110 5.12 -9.78 -1.74
CA PHE A 110 5.99 -10.95 -1.94
C PHE A 110 7.46 -10.67 -2.27
N THR A 111 7.93 -9.43 -2.05
CA THR A 111 9.27 -9.00 -2.45
C THR A 111 10.00 -8.38 -1.25
N PRO A 112 11.09 -9.02 -0.75
CA PRO A 112 11.88 -8.52 0.37
C PRO A 112 12.88 -7.44 -0.08
N ALA A 113 12.41 -6.48 -0.89
CA ALA A 113 13.24 -5.42 -1.43
C ALA A 113 13.16 -4.15 -0.58
N THR A 114 14.30 -3.50 -0.36
CA THR A 114 14.35 -2.13 0.14
C THR A 114 13.72 -1.17 -0.88
N GLY A 115 13.22 -0.02 -0.41
CA GLY A 115 12.55 0.94 -1.30
C GLY A 115 11.54 1.81 -0.57
N PRO A 116 11.03 2.85 -1.24
CA PRO A 116 10.08 3.80 -0.66
C PRO A 116 8.71 3.15 -0.49
N ARG A 117 8.11 3.29 0.71
CA ARG A 117 6.75 2.83 1.05
C ARG A 117 5.79 3.99 1.31
N LEU A 118 6.34 5.20 1.28
CA LEU A 118 5.65 6.46 1.23
C LEU A 118 6.11 7.14 -0.07
N LEU A 119 5.21 7.22 -1.05
CA LEU A 119 5.44 7.86 -2.33
C LEU A 119 4.85 9.26 -2.27
N LEU A 120 5.60 10.26 -2.68
CA LEU A 120 5.26 11.67 -2.51
C LEU A 120 5.58 12.43 -3.80
N SER A 121 4.68 13.32 -4.22
CA SER A 121 4.94 14.25 -5.32
C SER A 121 5.96 15.33 -4.92
N ASP A 122 6.02 15.62 -3.62
CA ASP A 122 6.94 16.58 -3.01
C ASP A 122 7.43 16.02 -1.66
N PRO A 123 8.75 15.89 -1.44
CA PRO A 123 9.32 15.47 -0.16
C PRO A 123 8.87 16.34 1.04
N ALA A 124 8.46 17.59 0.82
CA ALA A 124 7.93 18.46 1.87
C ALA A 124 6.59 17.98 2.46
N LEU A 125 5.94 17.00 1.84
CA LEU A 125 4.74 16.33 2.35
C LEU A 125 5.06 15.19 3.33
N ALA A 126 6.35 14.87 3.55
CA ALA A 126 6.77 13.92 4.57
C ALA A 126 6.64 14.52 5.99
N PRO A 127 6.38 13.69 7.02
CA PRO A 127 6.35 14.13 8.43
C PRO A 127 7.72 14.54 8.98
#